data_AF-A0A9E9LYY2-F1
#
_entry.id   AF-A0A9E9LYY2-F1
#
_cell.length_a   1.000
_cell.length_b   1.000
_cell.length_c   1.000
_cell.angle_alpha   90.00
_cell.angle_beta   90.00
_cell.angle_gamma   90.00
#
_symmetry.space_group_name_H-M   'P 1'
#
loop_
_entity.id
_entity.type
_entity.pdbx_description
1 polymer ?
#
loop_
_entity_poly.entity_id
_entity_poly.type
_entity_poly.pdbx_seq_one_letter_code
_entity_poly.pdbx_strand_id
1 'polypeptide(L)'
;MEAAGETIWLDMACKVINGYVSNDTALYSTLWVISRGENVLLNALKDPDSLAELDSIPFGEAECEMLMAIGFNGEDFHLEEMEAIHQKWLEEIVPAIAFRNNEKYGAYDRFEDAMADIPNVLPHLLRRAEQAGFDWENFI
;
A
#
# COMPACT_ATOMS: atom_id res chain seq x y z
N MET A 1 4.42 13.55 -11.07
CA MET A 1 5.01 12.38 -10.39
C MET A 1 3.87 11.73 -9.65
N GLU A 2 3.49 10.53 -10.03
CA GLU A 2 2.45 9.76 -9.33
C GLU A 2 3.11 9.07 -8.12
N ALA A 3 2.49 9.18 -6.95
CA ALA A 3 3.05 8.69 -5.70
C ALA A 3 2.99 7.16 -5.65
N ALA A 4 3.92 6.55 -4.91
CA ALA A 4 3.97 5.11 -4.64
C ALA A 4 2.65 4.48 -4.15
N GLY A 5 1.75 5.28 -3.60
CA GLY A 5 0.44 4.86 -3.10
C GLY A 5 -0.65 4.75 -4.17
N GLU A 6 -0.36 5.03 -5.44
CA GLU A 6 -1.33 4.93 -6.55
C GLU A 6 -1.06 3.72 -7.46
N THR A 7 -0.75 2.56 -6.87
CA THR A 7 -0.56 1.33 -7.65
C THR A 7 -1.68 0.35 -7.41
N ILE A 8 -2.21 -0.22 -8.49
CA ILE A 8 -3.29 -1.19 -8.42
C ILE A 8 -2.93 -2.42 -7.57
N TRP A 9 -1.64 -2.77 -7.50
CA TRP A 9 -1.14 -3.89 -6.69
C TRP A 9 -1.33 -3.66 -5.20
N LEU A 10 -0.99 -2.47 -4.71
CA LEU A 10 -1.20 -2.12 -3.31
C LEU A 10 -2.69 -1.88 -3.01
N ASP A 11 -3.48 -1.42 -3.98
CA ASP A 11 -4.94 -1.33 -3.83
C ASP A 11 -5.58 -2.71 -3.66
N MET A 12 -5.18 -3.69 -4.47
CA MET A 12 -5.65 -5.08 -4.33
C MET A 12 -5.29 -5.66 -2.96
N ALA A 13 -4.04 -5.46 -2.52
CA ALA A 13 -3.61 -5.90 -1.20
C ALA A 13 -4.39 -5.19 -0.08
N CYS A 14 -4.62 -3.87 -0.22
CA CYS A 14 -5.43 -3.09 0.70
C CYS A 14 -6.86 -3.65 0.79
N LYS A 15 -7.48 -4.00 -0.34
CA LYS A 15 -8.81 -4.63 -0.36
C LYS A 15 -8.82 -5.94 0.44
N VAL A 16 -7.82 -6.81 0.27
CA VAL A 16 -7.77 -8.09 0.99
C VAL A 16 -7.47 -7.91 2.47
N ILE A 17 -6.60 -6.97 2.83
CA ILE A 17 -6.13 -6.80 4.21
C ILE A 17 -7.12 -5.98 5.03
N ASN A 18 -7.63 -4.88 4.49
CA ASN A 18 -8.51 -3.94 5.21
C ASN A 18 -10.00 -4.14 4.86
N GLY A 19 -10.31 -4.93 3.84
CA GLY A 19 -11.69 -5.21 3.43
C GLY A 19 -12.32 -4.14 2.56
N TYR A 20 -11.67 -3.00 2.35
CA TYR A 20 -12.12 -1.92 1.48
C TYR A 20 -10.94 -1.10 0.93
N VAL A 21 -11.20 -0.31 -0.11
CA VAL A 21 -10.23 0.60 -0.72
C VAL A 21 -10.90 1.96 -0.92
N SER A 22 -10.26 2.98 -0.36
CA SER A 22 -10.55 4.40 -0.62
C SER A 22 -9.21 5.12 -0.79
N ASN A 23 -9.22 6.37 -1.24
CA ASN A 23 -7.98 7.15 -1.37
C ASN A 23 -7.20 7.21 -0.05
N ASP A 24 -7.89 7.41 1.09
CA ASP A 24 -7.26 7.53 2.40
C ASP A 24 -6.78 6.16 2.91
N THR A 25 -7.61 5.13 2.76
CA THR A 25 -7.29 3.75 3.17
C THR A 25 -6.10 3.18 2.40
N ALA A 26 -6.04 3.42 1.09
CA ALA A 26 -4.91 2.99 0.25
C ALA A 26 -3.61 3.68 0.68
N LEU A 27 -3.69 4.97 1.02
CA LEU A 27 -2.56 5.73 1.55
C LEU A 27 -2.09 5.15 2.90
N TYR A 28 -2.99 4.96 3.86
CA TYR A 28 -2.64 4.45 5.19
C TYR A 28 -2.18 3.00 5.18
N SER A 29 -2.73 2.19 4.29
CA SER A 29 -2.27 0.82 4.04
C SER A 29 -0.88 0.81 3.42
N THR A 30 -0.59 1.71 2.47
CA THR A 30 0.75 1.85 1.90
C THR A 30 1.77 2.26 2.96
N LEU A 31 1.42 3.18 3.88
CA LEU A 31 2.27 3.54 5.02
C LEU A 31 2.52 2.35 5.94
N TRP A 32 1.50 1.52 6.18
CA TRP A 32 1.69 0.27 6.91
C TRP A 32 2.69 -0.66 6.19
N VAL A 33 2.57 -0.86 4.88
CA VAL A 33 3.53 -1.67 4.10
C VAL A 33 4.95 -1.10 4.20
N ILE A 34 5.11 0.22 4.08
CA ILE A 34 6.40 0.91 4.25
C ILE A 34 6.98 0.62 5.64
N SER A 35 6.15 0.64 6.69
CA SER A 35 6.60 0.36 8.07
C SER A 35 7.14 -1.06 8.25
N ARG A 36 6.82 -2.00 7.35
CA ARG A 36 7.37 -3.37 7.34
C ARG A 36 8.78 -3.44 6.72
N GLY A 37 9.23 -2.38 6.05
CA GLY A 37 10.57 -2.22 5.51
C GLY A 37 10.60 -2.07 4.00
N GLU A 38 11.67 -1.44 3.50
CA GLU A 38 11.86 -1.13 2.07
C GLU A 38 11.73 -2.36 1.16
N ASN A 39 12.35 -3.49 1.54
CA ASN A 39 12.27 -4.73 0.76
C ASN A 39 10.85 -5.29 0.67
N VAL A 40 10.01 -5.08 1.70
CA VAL A 40 8.61 -5.51 1.70
C VAL A 40 7.83 -4.69 0.68
N LEU A 41 7.95 -3.35 0.73
CA LEU A 41 7.33 -2.47 -0.27
C LEU A 41 7.78 -2.85 -1.69
N LEU A 42 9.09 -2.96 -1.90
CA LEU A 42 9.68 -3.22 -3.22
C LEU A 42 9.30 -4.59 -3.80
N ASN A 43 9.02 -5.58 -2.95
CA ASN A 43 8.50 -6.88 -3.36
C ASN A 43 7.00 -6.80 -3.64
N ALA A 44 6.22 -6.16 -2.76
CA ALA A 44 4.78 -5.96 -2.93
C ALA A 44 4.43 -5.18 -4.20
N LEU A 45 5.27 -4.21 -4.60
CA LEU A 45 5.12 -3.46 -5.85
C LEU A 45 5.36 -4.31 -7.12
N LYS A 46 5.96 -5.49 -6.99
CA LYS A 46 6.19 -6.45 -8.10
C LYS A 46 5.21 -7.62 -8.05
N ASP A 47 4.92 -8.07 -6.84
CA ASP A 47 4.09 -9.22 -6.52
C ASP A 47 3.37 -8.91 -5.18
N PRO A 48 2.14 -8.38 -5.23
CA PRO A 48 1.44 -8.00 -4.01
C PRO A 48 1.08 -9.21 -3.14
N ASP A 49 1.07 -10.43 -3.69
CA ASP A 49 0.80 -11.67 -2.94
C ASP A 49 1.96 -12.02 -2.00
N SER A 50 3.16 -11.47 -2.24
CA SER A 50 4.32 -11.61 -1.36
C SER A 50 4.09 -11.10 0.06
N LEU A 51 3.08 -10.24 0.29
CA LEU A 51 2.68 -9.82 1.63
C LEU A 51 2.17 -10.99 2.49
N ALA A 52 1.72 -12.08 1.87
CA ALA A 52 1.31 -13.30 2.58
C ALA A 52 2.45 -13.96 3.37
N GLU A 53 3.71 -13.63 3.06
CA GLU A 53 4.91 -14.14 3.76
C GLU A 53 5.22 -13.38 5.05
N LEU A 54 4.48 -12.30 5.35
CA LEU A 54 4.65 -11.58 6.61
C LEU A 54 4.24 -12.45 7.80
N ASP A 55 5.05 -12.40 8.87
CA ASP A 55 4.78 -13.13 10.11
C ASP A 55 3.41 -12.78 10.69
N SER A 56 3.02 -11.51 10.63
CA SER A 56 1.74 -11.01 11.14
C SER A 56 1.15 -9.97 10.20
N ILE A 57 -0.15 -10.10 9.94
CA ILE A 57 -0.97 -9.16 9.17
C ILE A 57 -2.17 -8.79 10.06
N PRO A 58 -2.34 -7.50 10.41
CA PRO A 58 -3.48 -7.04 11.20
C PRO A 58 -4.69 -6.84 10.29
N PHE A 59 -5.35 -7.92 9.89
CA PHE A 59 -6.54 -7.85 9.03
C PHE A 59 -7.63 -6.95 9.64
N GLY A 60 -8.14 -6.01 8.85
CA GLY A 60 -9.10 -4.98 9.24
C GLY A 60 -8.51 -3.78 9.97
N GLU A 61 -7.21 -3.80 10.30
CA GLU A 61 -6.54 -2.78 11.12
C GLU A 61 -5.16 -2.38 10.53
N ALA A 62 -4.88 -2.72 9.27
CA ALA A 62 -3.60 -2.44 8.62
C ALA A 62 -3.59 -1.04 7.97
N GLU A 63 -3.92 -0.04 8.77
CA GLU A 63 -3.88 1.38 8.42
C GLU A 63 -2.96 2.08 9.41
N CYS A 64 -1.94 2.80 8.91
CA CYS A 64 -0.96 3.47 9.76
C CYS A 64 -1.09 5.00 9.67
N GLU A 65 -2.23 5.54 10.09
CA GLU A 65 -2.49 6.99 10.14
C GLU A 65 -1.43 7.76 10.94
N MET A 66 -0.92 7.15 12.02
CA MET A 66 0.07 7.78 12.91
C MET A 66 1.40 8.11 12.20
N LEU A 67 1.75 7.44 11.10
CA LEU A 67 2.92 7.81 10.30
C LEU A 67 2.74 9.17 9.62
N MET A 68 1.51 9.59 9.29
CA MET A 68 1.26 10.95 8.86
C MET A 68 1.52 11.95 9.98
N ALA A 69 1.12 11.62 11.22
CA ALA A 69 1.30 12.49 12.38
C ALA A 69 2.78 12.71 12.75
N ILE A 70 3.68 11.77 12.45
CA ILE A 70 5.13 11.95 12.64
C ILE A 70 5.69 13.08 11.74
N GLY A 71 5.03 13.39 10.62
CA GLY A 71 5.31 14.59 9.81
C GLY A 71 4.69 15.89 10.35
N PHE A 72 3.75 15.80 11.32
CA PHE A 72 2.98 16.91 11.87
C PHE A 72 3.15 17.04 13.39
N ASN A 73 4.37 17.35 13.85
CA ASN A 73 4.66 17.37 15.28
C ASN A 73 4.48 18.76 15.92
N GLY A 74 3.32 19.41 15.78
CA GLY A 74 2.76 20.36 16.76
C GLY A 74 3.50 21.63 17.23
N GLU A 75 4.78 21.87 16.94
CA GLU A 75 5.52 23.07 17.39
C GLU A 75 6.44 23.57 16.26
N ASP A 76 6.23 24.83 15.85
CA ASP A 76 7.02 25.64 14.90
C ASP A 76 7.76 24.85 13.80
N PHE A 77 6.99 24.32 12.85
CA PHE A 77 7.52 23.65 11.67
C PHE A 77 7.90 24.68 10.59
N HIS A 78 9.18 24.80 10.28
CA HIS A 78 9.63 25.46 9.04
C HIS A 78 9.28 24.56 7.85
N LEU A 79 8.09 24.79 7.27
CA LEU A 79 7.56 24.13 6.07
C LEU A 79 8.63 23.88 4.99
N GLU A 80 9.55 24.83 4.80
CA GLU A 80 10.63 24.77 3.81
C GLU A 80 11.66 23.65 4.08
N GLU A 81 11.98 23.33 5.33
CA GLU A 81 12.95 22.28 5.67
C GLU A 81 12.35 20.88 5.52
N MET A 82 11.06 20.72 5.84
CA MET A 82 10.31 19.48 5.60
C MET A 82 10.03 19.27 4.12
N GLU A 83 9.69 20.33 3.37
CA GLU A 83 9.63 20.25 1.91
C GLU A 83 10.96 19.78 1.34
N ALA A 84 12.09 20.29 1.80
CA ALA A 84 13.40 19.84 1.31
C ALA A 84 13.70 18.37 1.65
N ILE A 85 13.35 17.90 2.85
CA ILE A 85 13.54 16.50 3.25
C ILE A 85 12.59 15.58 2.49
N HIS A 86 11.30 15.92 2.40
CA HIS A 86 10.33 15.18 1.61
C HIS A 86 10.68 15.18 0.13
N GLN A 87 11.10 16.31 -0.42
CA GLN A 87 11.56 16.43 -1.81
C GLN A 87 12.78 15.55 -2.06
N LYS A 88 13.75 15.53 -1.13
CA LYS A 88 14.91 14.64 -1.23
C LYS A 88 14.52 13.16 -1.15
N TRP A 89 13.62 12.79 -0.24
CA TRP A 89 13.11 11.42 -0.15
C TRP A 89 12.33 11.03 -1.39
N LEU A 90 11.50 11.92 -1.93
CA LEU A 90 10.82 11.72 -3.21
C LEU A 90 11.84 11.59 -4.35
N GLU A 91 12.90 12.39 -4.39
CA GLU A 91 13.95 12.27 -5.40
C GLU A 91 14.76 10.98 -5.32
N GLU A 92 14.89 10.37 -4.14
CA GLU A 92 15.56 9.07 -3.96
C GLU A 92 14.62 7.89 -4.21
N ILE A 93 13.39 7.97 -3.68
CA ILE A 93 12.40 6.88 -3.68
C ILE A 93 11.62 6.84 -5.00
N VAL A 94 11.23 7.99 -5.57
CA VAL A 94 10.43 8.05 -6.81
C VAL A 94 11.17 7.41 -7.98
N PRO A 95 12.47 7.61 -8.23
CA PRO A 95 13.17 6.88 -9.28
C PRO A 95 13.23 5.38 -9.00
N ALA A 96 13.42 4.95 -7.75
CA ALA A 96 13.45 3.53 -7.39
C ALA A 96 12.08 2.83 -7.61
N ILE A 97 10.99 3.59 -7.44
CA ILE A 97 9.62 3.14 -7.67
C ILE A 97 9.23 3.25 -9.16
N ALA A 98 9.56 4.36 -9.83
CA ALA A 98 9.30 4.62 -11.23
C ALA A 98 10.08 3.70 -12.18
N PHE A 99 11.27 3.23 -11.81
CA PHE A 99 12.02 2.26 -12.62
C PHE A 99 11.41 0.86 -12.63
N ARG A 100 10.39 0.59 -11.78
CA ARG A 100 9.72 -0.71 -11.67
C ARG A 100 8.26 -0.72 -12.15
N ASN A 101 7.70 0.45 -12.46
CA ASN A 101 6.28 0.61 -12.75
C ASN A 101 6.10 1.22 -14.14
N ASN A 102 5.66 0.44 -15.13
CA ASN A 102 5.28 0.98 -16.43
C ASN A 102 3.78 0.90 -16.71
N GLU A 103 2.96 0.48 -15.74
CA GLU A 103 1.51 0.43 -15.92
C GLU A 103 0.83 0.70 -14.57
N LYS A 104 0.25 1.90 -14.43
CA LYS A 104 -0.59 2.35 -13.29
C LYS A 104 -1.64 1.30 -12.87
N TYR A 105 -2.07 0.51 -13.84
CA TYR A 105 -3.05 -0.55 -13.69
C TYR A 105 -2.48 -1.95 -13.98
N GLY A 106 -1.16 -2.14 -14.09
CA GLY A 106 -0.64 -3.35 -14.70
C GLY A 106 -1.34 -3.61 -16.05
N ALA A 107 -1.83 -4.83 -16.24
CA ALA A 107 -2.54 -5.23 -17.46
C ALA A 107 -4.03 -4.80 -17.52
N TYR A 108 -4.53 -3.96 -16.60
CA TYR A 108 -5.96 -3.61 -16.52
C TYR A 108 -6.29 -2.25 -17.14
N ASP A 109 -7.44 -2.13 -17.79
CA ASP A 109 -7.95 -0.85 -18.31
C ASP A 109 -8.79 -0.08 -17.27
N ARG A 110 -9.30 -0.77 -16.24
CA ARG A 110 -10.20 -0.23 -15.21
C ARG A 110 -9.89 -0.81 -13.84
N PHE A 111 -10.17 -0.03 -12.80
CA PHE A 111 -9.98 -0.42 -11.41
C PHE A 111 -10.82 -1.64 -11.04
N GLU A 112 -12.08 -1.68 -11.47
CA GLU A 112 -13.02 -2.77 -11.15
C GLU A 112 -12.56 -4.11 -11.74
N ASP A 113 -11.96 -4.08 -12.94
CA ASP A 113 -11.42 -5.29 -13.57
C ASP A 113 -10.24 -5.85 -12.75
N ALA A 114 -9.41 -4.95 -12.21
CA ALA A 114 -8.33 -5.32 -11.32
C ALA A 114 -8.85 -5.91 -10.00
N MET A 115 -9.83 -5.27 -9.35
CA MET A 115 -10.42 -5.77 -8.10
C MET A 115 -11.09 -7.14 -8.29
N ALA A 116 -11.73 -7.36 -9.44
CA ALA A 116 -12.32 -8.66 -9.77
C ALA A 116 -11.29 -9.78 -9.94
N ASP A 117 -10.04 -9.44 -10.29
CA ASP A 117 -8.96 -10.42 -10.50
C ASP A 117 -8.16 -10.74 -9.23
N ILE A 118 -8.49 -10.12 -8.08
CA ILE A 118 -7.88 -10.40 -6.77
C ILE A 118 -7.75 -11.91 -6.48
N PRO A 119 -8.74 -12.78 -6.74
CA PRO A 119 -8.60 -14.23 -6.53
C PRO A 119 -7.49 -14.90 -7.32
N ASN A 120 -7.14 -14.36 -8.49
CA ASN A 120 -6.08 -14.88 -9.35
C ASN A 120 -4.72 -14.28 -9.01
N VAL A 121 -4.69 -13.01 -8.57
CA VAL A 121 -3.46 -12.27 -8.24
C VAL A 121 -2.97 -12.53 -6.82
N LEU A 122 -3.89 -12.65 -5.85
CA LEU A 122 -3.60 -12.70 -4.41
C LEU A 122 -4.01 -14.02 -3.71
N PRO A 123 -3.83 -15.22 -4.31
CA PRO A 123 -4.35 -16.45 -3.73
C PRO A 123 -3.72 -16.83 -2.39
N HIS A 124 -2.47 -16.42 -2.09
CA HIS A 124 -1.84 -16.73 -0.80
C HIS A 124 -2.35 -15.78 0.28
N LEU A 125 -2.49 -14.49 -0.02
CA LEU A 125 -2.98 -13.49 0.90
C LEU A 125 -4.45 -13.74 1.27
N LEU A 126 -5.26 -14.18 0.31
CA LEU A 126 -6.65 -14.61 0.57
C LEU A 126 -6.72 -15.78 1.55
N ARG A 127 -5.84 -16.78 1.40
CA ARG A 127 -5.78 -17.89 2.36
C ARG A 127 -5.39 -17.40 3.76
N ARG A 128 -4.51 -16.41 3.87
CA ARG A 128 -4.15 -15.79 5.17
C ARG A 128 -5.36 -15.07 5.79
N ALA A 129 -6.14 -14.35 5.00
CA ALA A 129 -7.38 -13.70 5.46
C ALA A 129 -8.41 -14.72 5.96
N GLU A 130 -8.64 -15.79 5.19
CA GLU A 130 -9.54 -16.89 5.58
C GLU A 130 -9.10 -17.57 6.87
N GLN A 131 -7.79 -17.85 7.02
CA GLN A 131 -7.22 -18.42 8.24
C GLN A 131 -7.38 -17.51 9.46
N ALA A 132 -7.40 -16.20 9.25
CA ALA A 132 -7.66 -15.20 10.28
C ALA A 132 -9.18 -15.00 10.56
N GLY A 133 -10.06 -15.67 9.79
CA GLY A 133 -11.51 -15.47 9.88
C GLY A 133 -11.98 -14.11 9.37
N PHE A 134 -11.21 -13.47 8.49
CA PHE A 134 -11.50 -12.14 7.96
C PHE A 134 -12.29 -12.24 6.64
N ASP A 135 -13.46 -11.60 6.60
CA ASP A 135 -14.31 -11.51 5.41
C ASP A 135 -13.97 -10.23 4.62
N TRP A 136 -13.00 -10.37 3.73
CA TRP A 136 -12.52 -9.27 2.89
C TRP A 136 -13.50 -8.87 1.78
N GLU A 137 -14.44 -9.73 1.39
CA GLU A 137 -15.42 -9.45 0.33
C GLU A 137 -16.54 -8.55 0.85
N ASN A 138 -17.07 -8.86 2.05
CA ASN A 138 -18.27 -8.23 2.59
C ASN A 138 -18.00 -7.17 3.68
N PHE A 139 -16.76 -6.74 3.85
CA PHE A 139 -16.44 -5.63 4.76
C PHE A 139 -17.05 -4.32 4.19
N ILE A 140 -17.96 -3.70 4.96
CA ILE A 140 -18.68 -2.46 4.62
C ILE A 140 -17.93 -1.25 5.15
#